data_AF-A0A645CSH2-F1
#
_entry.id   AF-A0A645CSH2-F1
#
_cell.length_a   1.000
_cell.length_b   1.000
_cell.length_c   1.000
_cell.angle_alpha   90.00
_cell.angle_beta   90.00
_cell.angle_gamma   90.00
#
_symmetry.space_group_name_H-M   'P 1'
#
loop_
_entity.id
_entity.type
_entity.pdbx_description
1 polymer ?
#
loop_
_entity_poly.entity_id
_entity_poly.type
_entity_poly.pdbx_seq_one_letter_code
_entity_poly.pdbx_strand_id
1 'polypeptide(L)'
;MKTGANIHLRADGRYEARYIKTRNEAGKIIYGYCYGKTYTETEQKRNRVLESLGMKPKVKQMNLLILGAGGQGQVVKELAQNIGIFRKIDFLDDDADNWLAIGRCSDCSKFVNEYPVAIPSVGDHDLRMKWIDMLVKEGFVIPTLVHRTAIVSPSAWIDYGTVVEAKVTIGANTKIGYGCIISSGVTIDRNIDIPDGTHIDCGMIVKNDN
;
A
#
# COMPACT_ATOMS: atom_id res chain seq x y z
N MET A 1 -0.21 27.01 -8.57
CA MET A 1 -1.10 25.83 -8.65
C MET A 1 -2.49 26.28 -8.22
N LYS A 2 -3.47 26.41 -9.12
CA LYS A 2 -4.82 26.89 -8.76
C LYS A 2 -5.63 25.73 -8.17
N THR A 3 -5.54 25.54 -6.87
CA THR A 3 -6.37 24.63 -6.05
C THR A 3 -7.71 25.29 -5.72
N GLY A 4 -8.41 25.78 -6.75
CA GLY A 4 -9.79 26.26 -6.61
C GLY A 4 -10.75 25.20 -7.14
N ALA A 5 -11.96 25.13 -6.58
CA ALA A 5 -13.01 24.18 -6.96
C ALA A 5 -13.54 24.33 -8.41
N ASN A 6 -12.88 25.06 -9.32
CA ASN A 6 -13.36 25.39 -10.66
C ASN A 6 -14.82 25.89 -10.65
N ILE A 7 -15.14 26.76 -9.69
CA ILE A 7 -16.44 27.43 -9.55
C ILE A 7 -16.24 28.94 -9.74
N HIS A 8 -17.05 29.57 -10.58
CA HIS A 8 -16.98 31.01 -10.83
C HIS A 8 -18.37 31.66 -10.89
N LEU A 9 -18.46 32.91 -10.44
CA LEU A 9 -19.68 33.74 -10.55
C LEU A 9 -19.79 34.24 -12.00
N ARG A 10 -20.98 34.10 -12.59
CA ARG A 10 -21.32 34.59 -13.93
C ARG A 10 -21.94 35.99 -13.87
N ALA A 11 -21.93 36.68 -15.01
CA ALA A 11 -22.54 38.00 -15.14
C ALA A 11 -24.07 38.02 -14.87
N ASP A 12 -24.74 36.86 -15.00
CA ASP A 12 -26.16 36.70 -14.69
C ASP A 12 -26.45 36.42 -13.19
N GLY A 13 -25.44 36.52 -12.34
CA GLY A 13 -25.54 36.32 -10.88
C GLY A 13 -25.54 34.86 -10.42
N ARG A 14 -25.43 33.88 -11.33
CA ARG A 14 -25.34 32.46 -10.96
C ARG A 14 -23.90 32.00 -10.82
N TYR A 15 -23.67 31.01 -9.96
CA TYR A 15 -22.40 30.29 -9.89
C TYR A 15 -22.41 29.13 -10.89
N GLU A 16 -21.31 28.96 -11.63
CA GLU A 16 -21.06 27.83 -12.54
C GLU A 16 -19.89 27.02 -11.99
N ALA A 17 -20.10 25.72 -11.81
CA ALA A 17 -19.03 24.76 -11.52
C ALA A 17 -18.73 23.92 -12.76
N ARG A 18 -17.45 23.82 -13.10
CA ARG A 18 -16.94 22.94 -14.16
C ARG A 18 -16.35 21.67 -13.56
N TYR A 19 -16.72 20.52 -14.11
CA TYR A 19 -16.16 19.22 -13.74
C TYR A 19 -15.74 18.45 -14.99
N ILE A 20 -14.76 17.55 -14.86
CA ILE A 20 -14.37 16.66 -15.96
C ILE A 20 -15.46 15.60 -16.07
N LYS A 21 -16.12 15.49 -17.22
CA LYS A 21 -17.18 14.50 -17.46
C LYS A 21 -16.61 13.22 -18.09
N THR A 22 -15.69 13.36 -19.04
CA THR A 22 -14.98 12.26 -19.69
C THR A 22 -13.79 12.82 -20.50
N ARG A 23 -13.06 11.96 -21.22
CA ARG A 23 -12.11 12.33 -22.28
C ARG A 23 -12.57 11.70 -23.59
N ASN A 24 -12.33 12.36 -24.71
CA ASN A 24 -12.57 11.76 -26.03
C ASN A 24 -11.44 10.81 -26.42
N GLU A 25 -11.57 10.16 -27.58
CA GLU A 25 -10.55 9.22 -28.14
C GLU A 25 -9.17 9.87 -28.33
N ALA A 26 -9.11 11.18 -28.54
CA ALA A 26 -7.87 11.96 -28.64
C ALA A 26 -7.33 12.44 -27.28
N GLY A 27 -7.89 11.98 -26.16
CA GLY A 27 -7.47 12.34 -24.80
C GLY A 27 -7.90 13.75 -24.32
N LYS A 28 -8.65 14.51 -25.14
CA LYS A 28 -9.14 15.85 -24.81
C LYS A 28 -10.24 15.78 -23.76
N ILE A 29 -10.13 16.61 -22.73
CA ILE A 29 -11.09 16.69 -21.64
C ILE A 29 -12.43 17.23 -22.16
N ILE A 30 -13.51 16.50 -21.86
CA ILE A 30 -14.88 16.94 -22.05
C ILE A 30 -15.40 17.38 -20.67
N TYR A 31 -15.70 18.68 -20.55
CA TYR A 31 -16.23 19.25 -19.32
C TYR A 31 -17.76 19.11 -19.25
N GLY A 32 -18.27 18.85 -18.05
CA GLY A 32 -19.65 19.07 -17.68
C GLY A 32 -19.79 20.30 -16.79
N TYR A 33 -21.02 20.80 -16.67
CA TYR A 33 -21.34 22.05 -15.99
C TYR A 33 -22.55 21.84 -15.08
N CYS A 34 -22.55 22.50 -13.92
CA CYS A 34 -23.75 22.66 -13.11
C CYS A 34 -23.83 24.08 -12.53
N TYR A 35 -25.05 24.51 -12.21
CA TYR A 35 -25.33 25.90 -11.84
C TYR A 35 -26.11 25.99 -10.52
N GLY A 36 -25.85 27.05 -9.76
CA GLY A 36 -26.57 27.37 -8.52
C GLY A 36 -26.61 28.86 -8.24
N LYS A 37 -27.41 29.26 -7.26
CA LYS A 37 -27.56 30.67 -6.83
C LYS A 37 -26.44 31.08 -5.87
N THR A 38 -25.90 30.13 -5.11
CA THR A 38 -24.76 30.36 -4.20
C THR A 38 -23.57 29.46 -4.56
N TYR A 39 -22.38 29.83 -4.10
CA TYR A 39 -21.16 29.03 -4.25
C TYR A 39 -21.37 27.62 -3.67
N THR A 40 -21.83 27.54 -2.42
CA THR A 40 -22.02 26.30 -1.67
C THR A 40 -23.03 25.36 -2.34
N GLU A 41 -24.16 25.89 -2.82
CA GLU A 41 -25.17 25.11 -3.55
C GLU A 41 -24.57 24.50 -4.83
N THR A 42 -23.78 25.29 -5.54
CA THR A 42 -23.14 24.89 -6.80
C THR A 42 -22.06 23.83 -6.56
N GLU A 43 -21.29 23.96 -5.48
CA GLU A 43 -20.32 22.96 -5.06
C GLU A 43 -20.97 21.63 -4.69
N GLN A 44 -22.07 21.66 -3.93
CA GLN A 44 -22.84 20.45 -3.58
C GLN A 44 -23.41 19.77 -4.83
N LYS A 45 -24.00 20.54 -5.76
CA LYS A 45 -24.49 20.01 -7.04
C LYS A 45 -23.38 19.35 -7.85
N ARG A 46 -22.22 19.99 -7.96
CA ARG A 46 -21.05 19.43 -8.66
C ARG A 46 -20.59 18.14 -7.99
N ASN A 47 -20.51 18.11 -6.67
CA ASN A 47 -20.07 16.92 -5.91
C ASN A 47 -21.02 15.73 -6.13
N ARG A 48 -22.35 15.96 -6.14
CA ARG A 48 -23.33 14.90 -6.47
C ARG A 48 -23.16 14.37 -7.89
N VAL A 49 -22.86 15.23 -8.85
CA VAL A 49 -22.62 14.80 -10.24
C VAL A 49 -21.33 13.99 -10.33
N LEU A 50 -20.25 14.45 -9.70
CA LEU A 50 -19.00 13.70 -9.60
C LEU A 50 -19.21 12.34 -8.91
N GLU A 51 -20.07 12.26 -7.90
CA GLU A 51 -20.45 10.98 -7.27
C GLU A 51 -21.20 10.07 -8.23
N SER A 52 -22.22 10.57 -8.95
CA SER A 52 -22.96 9.78 -9.94
C SER A 52 -22.10 9.29 -11.11
N LEU A 53 -21.00 10.00 -11.40
CA LEU A 53 -20.04 9.63 -12.44
C LEU A 53 -18.91 8.74 -11.91
N GLY A 54 -18.88 8.41 -10.61
CA GLY A 54 -17.78 7.67 -9.99
C GLY A 54 -16.45 8.45 -9.94
N MET A 55 -16.50 9.77 -10.14
CA MET A 55 -15.36 10.66 -10.34
C MET A 55 -15.01 11.51 -9.10
N LYS A 56 -15.71 11.34 -7.98
CA LYS A 56 -15.26 11.95 -6.72
C LYS A 56 -13.95 11.26 -6.32
N PRO A 57 -12.87 11.99 -5.99
CA PRO A 57 -11.70 11.37 -5.40
C PRO A 57 -12.15 10.68 -4.11
N LYS A 58 -12.22 9.35 -4.15
CA LYS A 58 -12.44 8.54 -2.94
C LYS A 58 -11.19 8.73 -2.08
N VAL A 59 -11.39 9.03 -0.80
CA VAL A 59 -10.30 8.97 0.16
C VAL A 59 -9.75 7.55 0.11
N LYS A 60 -8.50 7.40 -0.36
CA LYS A 60 -7.83 6.10 -0.38
C LYS A 60 -7.81 5.58 1.05
N GLN A 61 -8.39 4.41 1.25
CA GLN A 61 -8.32 3.70 2.52
C GLN A 61 -6.98 2.98 2.60
N MET A 62 -6.45 2.79 3.81
CA MET A 62 -5.30 1.91 4.02
C MET A 62 -5.76 0.46 3.88
N ASN A 63 -5.85 -0.01 2.65
CA ASN A 63 -6.10 -1.41 2.33
C ASN A 63 -4.77 -2.04 1.89
N LEU A 64 -4.50 -3.23 2.39
CA LEU A 64 -3.28 -4.00 2.11
C LEU A 64 -3.59 -5.15 1.15
N LEU A 65 -2.77 -5.27 0.12
CA LEU A 65 -2.76 -6.42 -0.77
C LEU A 65 -1.49 -7.25 -0.50
N ILE A 66 -1.66 -8.54 -0.25
CA ILE A 66 -0.53 -9.45 0.00
C ILE A 66 -0.35 -10.35 -1.23
N LEU A 67 0.85 -10.40 -1.80
CA LEU A 67 1.16 -11.31 -2.92
C LEU A 67 1.70 -12.62 -2.34
N GLY A 68 0.96 -13.70 -2.51
CA GLY A 68 1.19 -15.01 -1.89
C GLY A 68 0.20 -15.27 -0.75
N ALA A 69 -0.69 -16.24 -0.93
CA ALA A 69 -1.67 -16.72 0.04
C ALA A 69 -1.28 -18.08 0.65
N GLY A 70 0.01 -18.42 0.62
CA GLY A 70 0.59 -19.58 1.31
C GLY A 70 0.78 -19.35 2.81
N GLY A 71 1.57 -20.23 3.46
CA GLY A 71 1.85 -20.15 4.90
C GLY A 71 2.40 -18.79 5.36
N GLN A 72 3.41 -18.27 4.66
CA GLN A 72 3.96 -16.94 4.94
C GLN A 72 2.91 -15.84 4.73
N GLY A 73 2.05 -15.97 3.72
CA GLY A 73 0.93 -15.07 3.46
C GLY A 73 0.00 -14.92 4.66
N GLN A 74 -0.37 -16.04 5.27
CA GLN A 74 -1.22 -16.04 6.47
C GLN A 74 -0.54 -15.39 7.66
N VAL A 75 0.75 -15.67 7.90
CA VAL A 75 1.53 -15.01 8.96
C VAL A 75 1.57 -13.49 8.76
N VAL A 76 1.83 -13.03 7.54
CA VAL A 76 1.84 -11.59 7.21
C VAL A 76 0.45 -10.97 7.38
N LYS A 77 -0.62 -11.68 7.04
CA LYS A 77 -2.00 -11.21 7.26
C LYS A 77 -2.31 -11.06 8.74
N GLU A 78 -1.97 -12.04 9.57
CA GLU A 78 -2.16 -11.96 11.03
C GLU A 78 -1.34 -10.83 11.65
N LEU A 79 -0.10 -10.65 11.20
CA LEU A 79 0.76 -9.53 11.59
C LEU A 79 0.10 -8.19 11.22
N ALA A 80 -0.38 -8.04 9.98
CA ALA A 80 -1.05 -6.83 9.53
C ALA A 80 -2.35 -6.55 10.31
N GLN A 81 -3.13 -7.58 10.64
CA GLN A 81 -4.30 -7.49 11.51
C GLN A 81 -3.90 -7.05 12.93
N ASN A 82 -2.78 -7.57 13.46
CA ASN A 82 -2.25 -7.18 14.76
C ASN A 82 -1.81 -5.70 14.78
N ILE A 83 -1.18 -5.20 13.72
CA ILE A 83 -0.86 -3.77 13.58
C ILE A 83 -2.15 -2.93 13.62
N GLY A 84 -3.24 -3.39 13.00
CA GLY A 84 -4.58 -2.80 13.17
C GLY A 84 -4.81 -1.46 12.48
N ILE A 85 -3.96 -1.10 11.50
CA ILE A 85 -4.10 0.12 10.69
C ILE A 85 -4.81 -0.14 9.35
N PHE A 86 -4.86 -1.39 8.91
CA PHE A 86 -5.42 -1.77 7.62
C PHE A 86 -6.92 -2.03 7.74
N ARG A 87 -7.71 -1.37 6.89
CA ARG A 87 -9.17 -1.53 6.85
C ARG A 87 -9.60 -2.82 6.15
N LYS A 88 -8.86 -3.22 5.13
CA LYS A 88 -9.09 -4.42 4.32
C LYS A 88 -7.75 -5.07 4.00
N ILE A 89 -7.70 -6.40 4.05
CA ILE A 89 -6.52 -7.20 3.73
C ILE A 89 -6.98 -8.37 2.87
N ASP A 90 -6.46 -8.43 1.64
CA ASP A 90 -6.76 -9.50 0.68
C ASP A 90 -5.47 -10.02 0.03
N PHE A 91 -5.58 -11.16 -0.65
CA PHE A 91 -4.45 -11.82 -1.29
C PHE A 91 -4.52 -11.81 -2.81
N LEU A 92 -3.36 -11.82 -3.45
CA LEU A 92 -3.16 -12.36 -4.78
C LEU A 92 -2.35 -13.65 -4.70
N ASP A 93 -2.64 -14.62 -5.56
CA ASP A 93 -1.87 -15.85 -5.67
C ASP A 93 -1.91 -16.36 -7.10
N ASP A 94 -0.82 -16.96 -7.57
CA ASP A 94 -0.74 -17.53 -8.92
C ASP A 94 -1.30 -18.97 -8.97
N ASP A 95 -1.51 -19.61 -7.82
CA ASP A 95 -2.31 -20.84 -7.70
C ASP A 95 -3.80 -20.52 -7.90
N ALA A 96 -4.35 -20.98 -9.02
CA ALA A 96 -5.74 -20.74 -9.39
C ALA A 96 -6.76 -21.43 -8.47
N ASP A 97 -6.33 -22.46 -7.73
CA ASP A 97 -7.19 -23.20 -6.79
C ASP A 97 -7.17 -22.59 -5.38
N ASN A 98 -6.33 -21.58 -5.15
CA ASN A 98 -6.25 -20.89 -3.86
C ASN A 98 -7.41 -19.89 -3.68
N TRP A 99 -8.50 -20.36 -3.06
CA TRP A 99 -9.72 -19.58 -2.80
C TRP A 99 -9.55 -18.34 -1.92
N LEU A 100 -8.41 -18.18 -1.23
CA LEU A 100 -8.09 -16.97 -0.47
C LEU A 100 -7.71 -15.80 -1.37
N ALA A 101 -7.29 -16.06 -2.61
CA ALA A 101 -6.83 -15.05 -3.55
C ALA A 101 -7.98 -14.43 -4.33
N ILE A 102 -7.95 -13.10 -4.47
CA ILE A 102 -8.92 -12.34 -5.28
C ILE A 102 -8.47 -12.18 -6.75
N GLY A 103 -7.30 -12.73 -7.09
CA GLY A 103 -6.71 -12.66 -8.42
C GLY A 103 -5.26 -13.14 -8.44
N ARG A 104 -4.64 -13.09 -9.64
CA ARG A 104 -3.24 -13.47 -9.85
C ARG A 104 -2.26 -12.36 -9.45
N CYS A 105 -1.04 -12.72 -9.07
CA CYS A 105 -0.01 -11.76 -8.70
C CYS A 105 0.35 -10.82 -9.86
N SER A 106 0.35 -11.34 -11.09
CA SER A 106 0.60 -10.55 -12.31
C SER A 106 -0.44 -9.48 -12.60
N ASP A 107 -1.63 -9.57 -11.99
CA ASP A 107 -2.75 -8.65 -12.20
C ASP A 107 -2.82 -7.52 -11.15
N CYS A 108 -1.77 -7.36 -10.34
CA CYS A 108 -1.77 -6.43 -9.20
C CYS A 108 -2.15 -5.00 -9.59
N SER A 109 -1.74 -4.52 -10.76
CA SER A 109 -2.04 -3.16 -11.26
C SER A 109 -3.53 -2.82 -11.28
N LYS A 110 -4.41 -3.82 -11.45
CA LYS A 110 -5.87 -3.65 -11.40
C LYS A 110 -6.36 -3.19 -10.02
N PHE A 111 -5.59 -3.45 -8.97
CA PHE A 111 -5.98 -3.27 -7.58
C PHE A 111 -5.39 -2.02 -6.91
N VAL A 112 -4.39 -1.35 -7.50
CA VAL A 112 -3.65 -0.22 -6.88
C VAL A 112 -4.51 0.94 -6.38
N ASN A 113 -5.69 1.14 -7.00
CA ASN A 113 -6.63 2.18 -6.59
C ASN A 113 -7.43 1.80 -5.33
N GLU A 114 -7.79 0.53 -5.16
CA GLU A 114 -8.50 0.02 -3.98
C GLU A 114 -7.51 -0.34 -2.86
N TYR A 115 -6.35 -0.88 -3.22
CA TYR A 115 -5.27 -1.31 -2.34
C TYR A 115 -4.02 -0.50 -2.63
N PRO A 116 -3.86 0.68 -2.02
CA PRO A 116 -2.67 1.49 -2.25
C PRO A 116 -1.41 0.90 -1.61
N VAL A 117 -1.55 -0.04 -0.66
CA VAL A 117 -0.44 -0.69 0.03
C VAL A 117 -0.36 -2.14 -0.43
N ALA A 118 0.85 -2.62 -0.75
CA ALA A 118 1.05 -4.01 -1.09
C ALA A 118 2.40 -4.56 -0.60
N ILE A 119 2.46 -5.85 -0.28
CA ILE A 119 3.69 -6.51 0.15
C ILE A 119 3.75 -7.95 -0.40
N PRO A 120 4.91 -8.41 -0.90
CA PRO A 120 5.10 -9.81 -1.24
C PRO A 120 5.36 -10.66 0.00
N SER A 121 4.74 -11.83 0.04
CA SER A 121 4.79 -12.78 1.13
C SER A 121 5.05 -14.19 0.58
N VAL A 122 6.29 -14.39 0.11
CA VAL A 122 6.77 -15.67 -0.42
C VAL A 122 8.19 -15.91 0.07
N GLY A 123 8.50 -17.16 0.43
CA GLY A 123 9.84 -17.55 0.92
C GLY A 123 10.91 -17.54 -0.18
N ASP A 124 10.52 -17.83 -1.43
CA ASP A 124 11.40 -17.76 -2.60
C ASP A 124 11.99 -16.34 -2.74
N HIS A 125 13.32 -16.24 -2.65
CA HIS A 125 14.04 -14.98 -2.69
C HIS A 125 13.84 -14.27 -4.04
N ASP A 126 14.13 -14.94 -5.15
CA ASP A 126 14.09 -14.32 -6.48
C ASP A 126 12.68 -13.86 -6.83
N LEU A 127 11.67 -14.66 -6.52
CA LEU A 127 10.27 -14.32 -6.74
C LEU A 127 9.84 -13.14 -5.86
N ARG A 128 10.24 -13.12 -4.58
CA ARG A 128 9.95 -12.00 -3.66
C ARG A 128 10.55 -10.71 -4.19
N MET A 129 11.82 -10.70 -4.59
CA MET A 129 12.48 -9.51 -5.13
C MET A 129 11.85 -9.04 -6.44
N LYS A 130 11.53 -9.98 -7.35
CA LYS A 130 10.79 -9.68 -8.58
C LYS A 130 9.43 -9.04 -8.31
N TRP A 131 8.69 -9.52 -7.32
CA TRP A 131 7.39 -8.95 -6.96
C TRP A 131 7.53 -7.58 -6.30
N ILE A 132 8.57 -7.33 -5.50
CA ILE A 132 8.86 -5.99 -5.00
C ILE A 132 9.03 -5.01 -6.17
N ASP A 133 9.88 -5.34 -7.15
CA ASP A 133 10.11 -4.49 -8.32
C ASP A 133 8.83 -4.23 -9.12
N MET A 134 7.99 -5.26 -9.26
CA MET A 134 6.68 -5.14 -9.91
C MET A 134 5.78 -4.16 -9.15
N LEU A 135 5.67 -4.29 -7.82
CA LEU A 135 4.84 -3.40 -7.00
C LEU A 135 5.34 -1.94 -7.05
N VAL A 136 6.66 -1.72 -7.05
CA VAL A 136 7.25 -0.39 -7.21
C VAL A 136 6.84 0.22 -8.56
N LYS A 137 6.99 -0.55 -9.65
CA LYS A 137 6.64 -0.09 -11.02
C LYS A 137 5.17 0.28 -11.16
N GLU A 138 4.29 -0.47 -10.52
CA GLU A 138 2.84 -0.24 -10.54
C GLU A 138 2.37 0.86 -9.58
N GLY A 139 3.27 1.46 -8.79
CA GLY A 139 2.99 2.61 -7.94
C GLY A 139 2.33 2.27 -6.60
N PHE A 140 2.56 1.06 -6.09
CA PHE A 140 2.14 0.70 -4.74
C PHE A 140 3.04 1.33 -3.67
N VAL A 141 2.47 1.55 -2.49
CA VAL A 141 3.24 1.78 -1.27
C VAL A 141 3.64 0.42 -0.71
N ILE A 142 4.94 0.15 -0.60
CA ILE A 142 5.45 -1.09 -0.02
C ILE A 142 5.80 -0.82 1.45
N PRO A 143 5.09 -1.40 2.42
CA PRO A 143 5.31 -1.10 3.82
C PRO A 143 6.46 -1.93 4.40
N THR A 144 7.05 -1.43 5.49
CA THR A 144 7.75 -2.28 6.46
C THR A 144 6.71 -2.72 7.50
N LEU A 145 6.56 -4.03 7.70
CA LEU A 145 5.61 -4.58 8.65
C LEU A 145 6.35 -5.10 9.88
N VAL A 146 6.10 -4.49 11.04
CA VAL A 146 6.72 -4.88 12.30
C VAL A 146 5.64 -5.32 13.28
N HIS A 147 5.70 -6.57 13.74
CA HIS A 147 4.78 -7.10 14.72
C HIS A 147 4.88 -6.31 16.04
N ARG A 148 3.75 -6.05 16.73
CA ARG A 148 3.73 -5.23 17.96
C ARG A 148 4.56 -5.79 19.13
N THR A 149 4.89 -7.08 19.09
CA THR A 149 5.73 -7.73 20.11
C THR A 149 7.21 -7.76 19.75
N ALA A 150 7.59 -7.27 18.57
CA ALA A 150 9.00 -7.10 18.23
C ALA A 150 9.58 -5.92 19.01
N ILE A 151 10.83 -6.07 19.48
CA ILE A 151 11.59 -5.02 20.14
C ILE A 151 12.62 -4.52 19.14
N VAL A 152 12.42 -3.32 18.62
CA VAL A 152 13.32 -2.70 17.64
C VAL A 152 14.02 -1.52 18.30
N SER A 153 15.36 -1.52 18.29
CA SER A 153 16.13 -0.38 18.77
C SER A 153 15.72 0.90 18.01
N PRO A 154 15.57 2.06 18.69
CA PRO A 154 15.31 3.34 18.04
C PRO A 154 16.37 3.78 17.03
N SER A 155 17.58 3.25 17.12
CA SER A 155 18.67 3.53 16.17
C SER A 155 18.81 2.48 15.05
N ALA A 156 17.97 1.45 15.03
CA ALA A 156 17.94 0.50 13.94
C ALA A 156 17.23 1.10 12.71
N TRP A 157 17.66 0.69 11.52
CA TRP A 157 17.04 1.06 10.25
C TRP A 157 16.51 -0.20 9.57
N ILE A 158 15.25 -0.18 9.14
CA ILE A 158 14.61 -1.32 8.46
C ILE A 158 13.95 -0.78 7.20
N ASP A 159 14.36 -1.30 6.05
CA ASP A 159 13.90 -0.79 4.76
C ASP A 159 12.53 -1.37 4.36
N TYR A 160 11.97 -0.86 3.26
CA TYR A 160 10.63 -1.22 2.77
C TYR A 160 10.50 -2.69 2.38
N GLY A 161 9.27 -3.21 2.35
CA GLY A 161 9.00 -4.60 1.96
C GLY A 161 9.52 -5.64 2.97
N THR A 162 10.15 -5.20 4.05
CA THR A 162 10.63 -6.08 5.11
C THR A 162 9.52 -6.42 6.10
N VAL A 163 9.46 -7.71 6.46
CA VAL A 163 8.54 -8.27 7.44
C VAL A 163 9.33 -8.67 8.69
N VAL A 164 8.95 -8.13 9.83
CA VAL A 164 9.49 -8.47 11.15
C VAL A 164 8.39 -9.10 11.99
N GLU A 165 8.49 -10.41 12.18
CA GLU A 165 7.46 -11.21 12.85
C GLU A 165 7.49 -11.06 14.39
N ALA A 166 6.67 -11.85 15.07
CA ALA A 166 6.48 -11.77 16.50
C ALA A 166 7.76 -12.08 17.28
N LYS A 167 7.97 -11.36 18.38
CA LYS A 167 9.05 -11.59 19.36
C LYS A 167 10.47 -11.44 18.79
N VAL A 168 10.63 -10.81 17.63
CA VAL A 168 11.95 -10.46 17.12
C VAL A 168 12.59 -9.37 17.97
N THR A 169 13.91 -9.45 18.21
CA THR A 169 14.69 -8.38 18.84
C THR A 169 15.75 -7.86 17.87
N ILE A 170 15.80 -6.55 17.64
CA ILE A 170 16.77 -5.90 16.74
C ILE A 170 17.60 -4.89 17.54
N GLY A 171 18.90 -5.14 17.60
CA GLY A 171 19.89 -4.35 18.33
C GLY A 171 20.17 -2.97 17.74
N ALA A 172 20.94 -2.17 18.49
CA ALA A 172 21.25 -0.80 18.12
C ALA A 172 22.12 -0.69 16.87
N ASN A 173 21.86 0.33 16.05
CA ASN A 173 22.60 0.67 14.83
C ASN A 173 22.64 -0.45 13.79
N THR A 174 21.72 -1.40 13.87
CA THR A 174 21.55 -2.47 12.90
C THR A 174 20.79 -1.95 11.70
N LYS A 175 21.22 -2.32 10.49
CA LYS A 175 20.53 -2.00 9.24
C LYS A 175 20.00 -3.27 8.62
N ILE A 176 18.72 -3.26 8.27
CA ILE A 176 18.06 -4.36 7.57
C ILE A 176 17.62 -3.85 6.21
N GLY A 177 18.13 -4.50 5.17
CA GLY A 177 17.79 -4.22 3.78
C GLY A 177 16.31 -4.42 3.46
N TYR A 178 15.93 -4.10 2.23
CA TYR A 178 14.54 -4.18 1.79
C TYR A 178 14.14 -5.62 1.45
N GLY A 179 12.86 -5.95 1.54
CA GLY A 179 12.35 -7.28 1.19
C GLY A 179 12.83 -8.42 2.09
N CYS A 180 13.34 -8.11 3.29
CA CYS A 180 13.78 -9.12 4.23
C CYS A 180 12.59 -9.79 4.94
N ILE A 181 12.80 -11.02 5.39
CA ILE A 181 11.87 -11.71 6.30
C ILE A 181 12.66 -12.06 7.56
N ILE A 182 12.27 -11.46 8.69
CA ILE A 182 12.85 -11.74 9.99
C ILE A 182 11.81 -12.52 10.78
N SER A 183 11.98 -13.84 10.79
CA SER A 183 10.97 -14.74 11.33
C SER A 183 10.92 -14.72 12.86
N SER A 184 9.85 -15.29 13.39
CA SER A 184 9.50 -15.19 14.79
C SER A 184 10.62 -15.61 15.75
N GLY A 185 10.83 -14.81 16.79
CA GLY A 185 11.83 -15.09 17.84
C GLY A 185 13.30 -14.88 17.46
N VAL A 186 13.59 -14.35 16.27
CA VAL A 186 14.97 -14.01 15.88
C VAL A 186 15.53 -12.90 16.78
N THR A 187 16.82 -13.00 17.12
CA THR A 187 17.57 -11.94 17.82
C THR A 187 18.74 -11.48 16.98
N ILE A 188 18.76 -10.21 16.59
CA ILE A 188 19.86 -9.57 15.86
C ILE A 188 20.57 -8.63 16.82
N ASP A 189 21.85 -8.84 17.05
CA ASP A 189 22.69 -7.99 17.91
C ASP A 189 22.91 -6.60 17.27
N ARG A 190 23.64 -5.73 17.97
CA ARG A 190 24.00 -4.37 17.55
C ARG A 190 25.03 -4.35 16.42
N ASN A 191 24.98 -3.28 15.62
CA ASN A 191 25.93 -2.99 14.53
C ASN A 191 26.02 -4.15 13.51
N ILE A 192 24.87 -4.68 13.07
CA ILE A 192 24.80 -5.71 12.04
C ILE A 192 24.13 -5.13 10.79
N ASP A 193 24.69 -5.44 9.62
CA ASP A 193 24.09 -5.12 8.33
C ASP A 193 23.50 -6.42 7.74
N ILE A 194 22.18 -6.48 7.60
CA ILE A 194 21.44 -7.57 6.96
C ILE A 194 21.16 -7.19 5.50
N PRO A 195 21.66 -7.96 4.51
CA PRO A 195 21.47 -7.65 3.09
C PRO A 195 20.01 -7.72 2.62
N ASP A 196 19.72 -7.05 1.50
CA ASP A 196 18.40 -7.07 0.87
C ASP A 196 17.90 -8.48 0.57
N GLY A 197 16.60 -8.71 0.73
CA GLY A 197 15.95 -9.98 0.45
C GLY A 197 16.36 -11.12 1.39
N THR A 198 17.10 -10.86 2.47
CA THR A 198 17.52 -11.92 3.42
C THR A 198 16.33 -12.51 4.15
N HIS A 199 16.28 -13.84 4.29
CA HIS A 199 15.36 -14.54 5.17
C HIS A 199 16.13 -15.13 6.35
N ILE A 200 15.82 -14.68 7.57
CA ILE A 200 16.34 -15.23 8.81
C ILE A 200 15.25 -16.07 9.46
N ASP A 201 15.49 -17.37 9.58
CA ASP A 201 14.50 -18.33 10.07
C ASP A 201 14.28 -18.24 11.59
N CYS A 202 13.18 -18.82 12.05
CA CYS A 202 12.69 -18.70 13.41
C CYS A 202 13.73 -19.09 14.47
N GLY A 203 13.78 -18.28 15.54
CA GLY A 203 14.64 -18.52 16.70
C GLY A 203 16.16 -18.35 16.47
N MET A 204 16.60 -17.91 15.30
CA MET A 204 18.03 -17.69 15.04
C MET A 204 18.60 -16.48 15.80
N ILE A 205 19.89 -16.55 16.13
CA ILE A 205 20.65 -15.46 16.74
C ILE A 205 21.72 -15.00 15.75
N VAL A 206 21.68 -13.73 15.36
CA VAL A 206 22.71 -13.10 14.52
C VAL A 206 23.52 -12.18 15.41
N LYS A 207 24.82 -12.46 15.51
CA LYS A 207 25.77 -11.71 16.33
C LYS A 207 27.04 -11.50 15.53
N ASN A 208 27.81 -10.48 15.88
CA ASN A 208 29.18 -10.38 15.41
C ASN A 208 30.04 -11.41 16.14
N ASP A 209 30.92 -12.08 15.40
CA ASP A 209 32.03 -12.81 16.02
C ASP A 209 33.03 -11.76 16.53
N ASN A 210 33.11 -11.62 17.85
CA ASN A 210 34.13 -10.79 18.49
C ASN A 210 35.53 -11.38 18.27
#